data_AF-A0A9Q2LBC1-F1
#
_entry.id   AF-A0A9Q2LBC1-F1
#
_cell.length_a   1.000
_cell.length_b   1.000
_cell.length_c   1.000
_cell.angle_alpha   90.00
_cell.angle_beta   90.00
_cell.angle_gamma   90.00
#
_symmetry.space_group_name_H-M   'P 1'
#
loop_
_entity.id
_entity.type
_entity.pdbx_description
1 polymer ?
#
loop_
_entity_poly.entity_id
_entity_poly.type
_entity_poly.pdbx_seq_one_letter_code
_entity_poly.pdbx_strand_id
1 'polypeptide(L)'
;MSDDFPPEPDDQEPDGQGPDAPESDEPAAPETFHLGALAPGLYITATPIGNAKDISLRALHAIENADVVLCEDTRVTSKLLAIYNLKAKLRPYHDHNA
;
A
#
# COMPACT_ATOMS: atom_id res chain seq x y z
N MET A 1 2.88 -71.15 15.98
CA MET A 1 3.59 -69.88 16.18
C MET A 1 2.64 -69.04 16.99
N SER A 2 2.95 -68.90 18.27
CA SER A 2 2.17 -68.21 19.29
C SER A 2 2.01 -66.74 18.94
N ASP A 3 0.77 -66.28 19.10
CA ASP A 3 0.27 -64.94 18.85
C ASP A 3 1.02 -63.88 19.67
N ASP A 4 1.38 -62.77 19.02
CA ASP A 4 1.96 -61.57 19.63
C ASP A 4 0.97 -60.42 19.40
N PHE A 5 0.11 -60.16 20.38
CA PHE A 5 -0.87 -59.07 20.36
C PHE A 5 -0.28 -57.86 21.09
N PRO A 6 -0.09 -56.70 20.43
CA PRO A 6 0.42 -55.51 21.12
C PRO A 6 -0.63 -54.97 22.11
N PRO A 7 -0.21 -54.37 23.25
CA PRO A 7 -1.14 -53.79 24.22
C PRO A 7 -1.90 -52.60 23.62
N GLU A 8 -3.17 -52.46 23.99
CA GLU A 8 -3.97 -51.28 23.63
C GLU A 8 -3.40 -50.03 24.31
N PRO A 9 -3.37 -48.87 23.63
CA PRO A 9 -2.94 -47.62 24.26
C PRO A 9 -3.99 -47.17 25.28
N ASP A 10 -3.50 -46.84 26.48
CA ASP A 10 -4.28 -46.37 27.63
C ASP A 10 -5.25 -45.23 27.27
N ASP A 11 -6.52 -45.40 27.68
CA ASP A 11 -7.52 -44.34 27.77
C ASP A 11 -7.06 -43.29 28.79
N GLN A 12 -6.40 -42.23 28.32
CA GLN A 12 -6.23 -40.99 29.09
C GLN A 12 -7.06 -39.89 28.44
N GLU A 13 -8.24 -39.66 28.98
CA GLU A 13 -8.93 -38.38 28.86
C GLU A 13 -8.13 -37.33 29.65
N PRO A 14 -7.67 -36.22 29.05
CA PRO A 14 -7.32 -35.05 29.83
C PRO A 14 -8.59 -34.24 30.04
N ASP A 15 -9.20 -34.44 31.21
CA ASP A 15 -10.07 -33.47 31.86
C ASP A 15 -9.40 -32.10 31.87
N GLY A 16 -10.09 -31.05 31.42
CA GLY A 16 -9.61 -29.70 31.68
C GLY A 16 -10.09 -28.67 30.69
N GLN A 17 -11.27 -28.12 30.97
CA GLN A 17 -11.65 -26.78 30.56
C GLN A 17 -10.50 -25.81 30.89
N GLY A 18 -9.76 -25.37 29.87
CA GLY A 18 -8.90 -24.19 29.96
C GLY A 18 -9.77 -22.93 30.08
N PRO A 19 -9.32 -21.90 30.81
CA PRO A 19 -10.11 -20.71 31.06
C PRO A 19 -10.45 -20.01 29.75
N ASP A 20 -11.63 -19.38 29.69
CA ASP A 20 -12.00 -18.39 28.70
C ASP A 20 -10.74 -17.60 28.31
N ALA A 21 -10.28 -17.79 27.07
CA ALA A 21 -9.33 -16.85 26.51
C ALA A 21 -10.00 -15.48 26.62
N PRO A 22 -9.35 -14.45 27.19
CA PRO A 22 -9.90 -13.12 27.08
C PRO A 22 -10.04 -12.87 25.58
N GLU A 23 -11.28 -12.73 25.13
CA GLU A 23 -11.60 -12.18 23.83
C GLU A 23 -10.99 -10.78 23.86
N SER A 24 -9.75 -10.71 23.39
CA SER A 24 -8.99 -9.47 23.35
C SER A 24 -9.71 -8.64 22.31
N ASP A 25 -10.59 -7.76 22.80
CA ASP A 25 -11.22 -6.64 22.10
C ASP A 25 -10.15 -5.59 21.72
N GLU A 26 -8.96 -6.07 21.33
CA GLU A 26 -7.90 -5.30 20.72
C GLU A 26 -8.37 -5.04 19.30
N PRO A 27 -8.68 -3.78 18.93
CA PRO A 27 -9.03 -3.48 17.56
C PRO A 27 -7.86 -3.92 16.69
N ALA A 28 -8.13 -4.79 15.72
CA ALA A 28 -7.17 -5.15 14.69
C ALA A 28 -6.56 -3.85 14.16
N ALA A 29 -5.22 -3.73 14.27
CA ALA A 29 -4.50 -2.55 13.83
C ALA A 29 -4.97 -2.18 12.41
N PRO A 30 -5.15 -0.89 12.09
CA PRO A 30 -5.75 -0.49 10.83
C PRO A 30 -5.00 -1.15 9.67
N GLU A 31 -5.73 -1.93 8.87
CA GLU A 31 -5.26 -2.51 7.61
C GLU A 31 -4.56 -1.40 6.82
N THR A 32 -3.23 -1.49 6.74
CA THR A 32 -2.41 -0.42 6.19
C THR A 32 -2.44 -0.58 4.67
N PHE A 33 -3.08 0.36 3.98
CA PHE A 33 -3.11 0.35 2.52
C PHE A 33 -1.71 0.65 1.97
N HIS A 34 -0.97 -0.39 1.61
CA HIS A 34 0.29 -0.25 0.90
C HIS A 34 0.03 0.09 -0.56
N LEU A 35 0.33 1.32 -0.95
CA LEU A 35 0.38 1.71 -2.35
C LEU A 35 1.65 1.11 -2.97
N GLY A 36 1.52 -0.07 -3.58
CA GLY A 36 2.64 -0.77 -4.24
C GLY A 36 3.25 0.02 -5.40
N ALA A 37 4.28 -0.55 -6.04
CA ALA A 37 4.89 0.05 -7.23
C ALA A 37 3.86 0.27 -8.35
N LEU A 38 4.05 1.31 -9.17
CA LEU A 38 3.22 1.53 -10.37
C LEU A 38 3.42 0.39 -11.37
N ALA A 39 2.32 -0.10 -11.92
CA ALA A 39 2.38 -0.95 -13.10
C ALA A 39 2.85 -0.13 -14.32
N PRO A 40 3.42 -0.76 -15.36
CA PRO A 40 3.76 -0.05 -16.59
C PRO A 40 2.52 0.59 -17.23
N GLY A 41 2.59 1.88 -17.57
CA GLY A 41 1.48 2.58 -18.22
C GLY A 41 1.60 4.10 -18.21
N LEU A 42 0.59 4.74 -18.80
CA LEU A 42 0.39 6.19 -18.76
C LEU A 42 -0.65 6.53 -17.70
N TYR A 43 -0.26 7.33 -16.72
CA TYR A 43 -1.11 7.77 -15.62
C TYR A 43 -1.46 9.24 -15.81
N ILE A 44 -2.75 9.53 -15.97
CA ILE A 44 -3.26 10.90 -16.10
C ILE A 44 -3.83 11.33 -14.75
N THR A 45 -3.34 12.46 -14.25
CA THR A 45 -3.84 13.06 -13.02
C THR A 45 -4.11 14.54 -13.23
N ALA A 46 -5.13 15.06 -12.55
CA ALA A 46 -5.35 16.50 -12.46
C ALA A 46 -4.29 17.14 -11.54
N THR A 47 -3.90 18.37 -11.85
CA THR A 47 -3.19 19.27 -10.93
C THR A 47 -4.18 20.22 -10.27
N PRO A 48 -3.98 20.60 -9.00
CA PRO A 48 -4.85 21.57 -8.35
C PRO A 48 -4.91 22.92 -9.08
N ILE A 49 -6.07 23.57 -9.07
CA ILE A 49 -6.32 24.84 -9.77
C ILE A 49 -6.04 26.10 -8.91
N GLY A 50 -5.42 25.94 -7.74
CA GLY A 50 -5.07 27.07 -6.89
C GLY A 50 -4.66 26.72 -5.46
N ASN A 51 -5.15 25.61 -4.92
CA ASN A 51 -4.79 25.14 -3.57
C ASN A 51 -4.02 23.82 -3.66
N ALA A 52 -2.75 23.81 -3.24
CA ALA A 52 -1.92 22.61 -3.29
C ALA A 52 -2.57 21.41 -2.58
N LYS A 53 -3.29 21.65 -1.49
CA LYS A 53 -3.96 20.62 -0.67
C LYS A 53 -5.09 19.87 -1.39
N ASP A 54 -5.54 20.34 -2.54
CA ASP A 54 -6.57 19.65 -3.34
C ASP A 54 -5.99 18.47 -4.14
N ILE A 55 -4.66 18.26 -4.11
CA ILE A 55 -4.04 17.10 -4.76
C ILE A 55 -4.44 15.80 -4.04
N SER A 56 -4.76 14.76 -4.81
CA SER A 56 -5.09 13.45 -4.25
C SER A 56 -3.85 12.67 -3.81
N LEU A 57 -3.99 11.81 -2.80
CA LEU A 57 -2.93 10.88 -2.38
C LEU A 57 -2.47 9.97 -3.53
N ARG A 58 -3.40 9.55 -4.40
CA ARG A 58 -3.10 8.76 -5.60
C ARG A 58 -2.24 9.53 -6.60
N ALA A 59 -2.44 10.83 -6.76
CA ALA A 59 -1.63 11.66 -7.65
C ALA A 59 -0.20 11.81 -7.10
N LEU A 60 -0.05 12.04 -5.80
CA LEU A 60 1.26 12.09 -5.15
C LEU A 60 2.01 10.77 -5.31
N HIS A 61 1.34 9.64 -5.06
CA HIS A 61 1.90 8.31 -5.25
C HIS A 61 2.31 8.07 -6.72
N ALA A 62 1.46 8.46 -7.68
CA ALA A 62 1.76 8.33 -9.10
C ALA A 62 3.01 9.15 -9.50
N ILE A 63 3.10 10.40 -9.03
CA ILE A 63 4.22 11.30 -9.31
C ILE A 63 5.52 10.80 -8.68
N GLU A 64 5.47 10.31 -7.45
CA GLU A 64 6.64 9.82 -6.71
C GLU A 64 7.26 8.58 -7.37
N ASN A 65 6.43 7.70 -7.93
CA ASN A 65 6.85 6.42 -8.48
C ASN A 65 7.02 6.42 -10.01
N ALA A 66 6.74 7.53 -10.69
CA ALA A 66 6.88 7.62 -12.15
C ALA A 66 8.33 7.86 -12.58
N ASP A 67 8.76 7.17 -13.65
CA ASP A 67 10.08 7.39 -14.28
C ASP A 67 10.24 8.82 -14.83
N VAL A 68 9.14 9.38 -15.32
CA VAL A 68 9.06 10.74 -15.87
C VAL A 68 7.66 11.31 -15.66
N VAL A 69 7.60 12.59 -15.33
CA VAL A 69 6.34 13.35 -15.24
C VAL A 69 6.31 14.35 -16.38
N LEU A 70 5.34 14.17 -17.28
CA LEU A 70 5.05 15.13 -18.35
C LEU A 70 4.13 16.22 -17.81
N CYS A 71 4.48 17.48 -17.99
CA CYS A 71 3.64 18.60 -17.58
C CYS A 71 3.72 19.78 -18.54
N GLU A 72 2.66 20.57 -18.61
CA GLU A 72 2.59 21.77 -19.47
C GLU A 72 3.67 22.80 -19.07
N ASP A 73 3.65 23.21 -17.80
CA ASP A 73 4.64 24.13 -17.24
C ASP A 73 5.42 23.47 -16.09
N THR A 74 6.69 23.14 -16.36
CA THR A 74 7.59 22.53 -15.39
C THR A 74 7.85 23.42 -14.16
N ARG A 75 7.69 24.74 -14.27
CA ARG A 75 7.91 25.68 -13.16
C ARG A 75 6.76 25.62 -12.16
N VAL A 76 5.53 25.49 -12.65
CA VAL A 76 4.34 25.31 -11.80
C VAL A 76 4.41 23.97 -11.10
N THR A 77 4.66 22.89 -11.85
CA THR A 77 4.78 21.55 -11.26
C THR A 77 5.94 21.47 -10.26
N SER A 78 7.11 22.06 -10.54
CA SER A 78 8.24 22.06 -9.60
C SER A 78 7.89 22.70 -8.25
N LYS A 79 7.12 23.79 -8.25
CA LYS A 79 6.65 24.44 -7.02
C LYS A 79 5.70 23.54 -6.24
N LEU A 80 4.77 22.87 -6.93
CA LEU A 80 3.88 21.90 -6.31
C LEU A 80 4.66 20.76 -5.67
N LEU A 81 5.63 20.17 -6.37
CA LEU A 81 6.47 19.10 -5.81
C LEU A 81 7.28 19.54 -4.60
N ALA A 82 7.78 20.78 -4.60
CA ALA A 82 8.51 21.34 -3.47
C ALA A 82 7.66 21.43 -2.20
N ILE A 83 6.36 21.74 -2.31
CA ILE A 83 5.43 21.77 -1.15
C ILE A 83 5.31 20.40 -0.50
N TYR A 84 5.36 19.33 -1.29
CA TYR A 84 5.28 17.93 -0.84
C TYR A 84 6.63 17.26 -0.64
N ASN A 85 7.74 18.01 -0.79
CA ASN A 85 9.10 17.50 -0.69
C ASN A 85 9.39 16.31 -1.64
N LEU A 86 8.71 16.27 -2.80
CA LEU A 86 8.86 15.24 -3.82
C LEU A 86 9.94 15.60 -4.84
N LYS A 87 10.65 14.58 -5.34
CA LYS A 87 11.61 14.70 -6.43
C LYS A 87 11.18 13.80 -7.57
N ALA A 88 10.81 14.40 -8.70
CA ALA A 88 10.46 13.69 -9.92
C ALA A 88 11.17 14.30 -11.12
N LYS A 89 11.41 13.48 -12.15
CA LYS A 89 12.01 13.93 -13.40
C LYS A 89 10.93 14.58 -14.28
N LEU A 90 10.92 15.91 -14.34
CA LEU A 90 9.95 16.67 -15.13
C LEU A 90 10.38 16.80 -16.60
N ARG A 91 9.41 16.74 -17.51
CA ARG A 91 9.58 17.06 -18.94
C ARG A 91 8.40 17.93 -19.41
N PRO A 92 8.67 19.04 -20.14
CA PRO A 92 7.60 19.86 -20.71
C PRO A 92 6.85 19.08 -21.81
N TYR A 93 5.52 19.10 -21.76
CA TYR A 93 4.64 18.54 -22.78
C TYR A 93 3.46 19.49 -23.01
N HIS A 94 3.42 20.08 -24.20
CA HIS A 94 2.43 21.07 -24.64
C HIS A 94 2.33 20.99 -26.17
N ASP A 95 1.30 21.60 -26.77
CA ASP A 95 0.94 21.45 -28.20
C ASP A 95 2.09 21.66 -29.21
N HIS A 96 3.12 22.44 -28.87
CA HIS A 96 4.30 22.64 -29.72
C HIS A 96 5.35 21.52 -29.69
N ASN A 97 5.20 20.52 -28.81
CA ASN A 97 6.10 19.37 -28.64
C ASN A 97 5.40 18.02 -28.88
N ALA A 98 4.18 18.05 -29.44
CA ALA A 98 3.40 16.86 -29.78
C ALA A 98 3.81 16.26 -31.14
#